data_AF-A0A0F9ML04-F1
#
_entry.id   AF-A0A0F9ML04-F1
#
_cell.length_a   1.000
_cell.length_b   1.000
_cell.length_c   1.000
_cell.angle_alpha   90.00
_cell.angle_beta   90.00
_cell.angle_gamma   90.00
#
_symmetry.space_group_name_H-M   'P 1'
#
loop_
_entity.id
_entity.type
_entity.pdbx_description
1 polymer ?
#
loop_
_entity_poly.entity_id
_entity_poly.type
_entity_poly.pdbx_seq_one_letter_code
_entity_poly.pdbx_strand_id
1 'polypeptide(L)'
;MPRGYGSESIRQVGIIIRDLLLEKGEAYGQELHKLVKEETGRKKSSYSSFSANYIHTLLKLGMIERTRREPSSVPGFVDRQYWSLTPGAKDLMDIWRDPQGAWNRLRRKAI
;
A
#
# COMPACT_ATOMS: atom_id res chain seq x y z
N MET A 1 -9.56 14.12 -18.42
CA MET A 1 -9.77 13.18 -17.29
C MET A 1 -8.42 12.89 -16.64
N PRO A 2 -8.19 13.18 -15.36
CA PRO A 2 -6.93 12.79 -14.74
C PRO A 2 -6.91 11.26 -14.59
N ARG A 3 -5.96 10.61 -15.26
CA ARG A 3 -5.62 9.20 -15.05
C ARG A 3 -4.82 9.11 -13.76
N GLY A 4 -5.51 9.08 -12.63
CA GLY A 4 -4.89 9.02 -11.31
C GLY A 4 -5.95 8.78 -10.23
N TYR A 5 -5.52 8.28 -9.09
CA TYR A 5 -6.36 8.02 -7.90
C TYR A 5 -6.85 9.33 -7.23
N GLY A 6 -7.36 10.27 -8.01
CA GLY A 6 -7.70 11.63 -7.58
C GLY A 6 -9.18 11.98 -7.76
N SER A 7 -10.11 11.11 -7.36
CA SER A 7 -11.51 11.49 -7.21
C SER A 7 -11.97 11.32 -5.76
N GLU A 8 -12.73 12.30 -5.29
CA GLU A 8 -13.24 12.52 -3.91
C GLU A 8 -14.08 11.36 -3.34
N SER A 9 -14.54 10.43 -4.18
CA SER A 9 -15.26 9.21 -3.82
C SER A 9 -14.36 8.01 -3.47
N ILE A 10 -13.04 8.14 -3.61
CA ILE A 10 -12.07 7.13 -3.20
C ILE A 10 -11.65 7.50 -1.78
N ARG A 11 -12.10 6.77 -0.75
CA ARG A 11 -11.28 6.61 0.46
C ARG A 11 -9.89 6.22 -0.04
N GLN A 12 -8.96 7.17 -0.02
CA GLN A 12 -7.68 7.04 -0.69
C GLN A 12 -7.04 5.75 -0.18
N VAL A 13 -6.66 4.86 -1.10
CA VAL A 13 -6.18 3.50 -0.80
C VAL A 13 -5.13 3.51 0.32
N GLY A 14 -4.36 4.59 0.42
CA GLY A 14 -3.34 4.77 1.43
C GLY A 14 -3.92 4.94 2.83
N ILE A 15 -5.02 5.68 2.96
CA ILE A 15 -5.74 5.85 4.23
C ILE A 15 -6.30 4.50 4.71
N ILE A 16 -6.89 3.70 3.81
CA ILE A 16 -7.41 2.36 4.15
C ILE A 16 -6.28 1.47 4.69
N ILE A 17 -5.14 1.45 4.00
CA ILE A 17 -3.98 0.67 4.42
C ILE A 17 -3.41 1.19 5.74
N ARG A 18 -3.28 2.52 5.90
CA ARG A 18 -2.81 3.15 7.13
C ARG A 18 -3.67 2.73 8.31
N ASP A 19 -4.99 2.86 8.19
CA ASP A 19 -5.91 2.58 9.30
C ASP A 19 -5.86 1.09 9.68
N LEU A 20 -5.81 0.19 8.70
CA LEU A 20 -5.64 -1.24 8.97
C LEU A 20 -4.33 -1.55 9.68
N LEU A 21 -3.22 -0.96 9.24
CA LEU A 21 -1.91 -1.18 9.86
C LEU A 21 -1.80 -0.52 11.24
N LEU A 22 -2.51 0.58 11.49
CA LEU A 22 -2.63 1.19 12.82
C LEU A 22 -3.42 0.29 13.78
N GLU A 23 -4.49 -0.34 13.30
CA GLU A 23 -5.34 -1.22 14.09
C GLU A 23 -4.65 -2.56 14.40
N LYS A 24 -4.07 -3.21 13.38
CA LYS A 24 -3.48 -4.55 13.51
C LYS A 24 -1.99 -4.56 13.87
N GLY A 25 -1.29 -3.43 13.71
CA GLY A 25 0.17 -3.33 13.82
C GLY A 25 0.90 -3.87 12.58
N GLU A 26 0.52 -5.06 12.10
CA GLU A 26 1.02 -5.63 10.84
C GLU A 26 -0.09 -6.32 10.05
N ALA A 27 0.09 -6.41 8.72
CA ALA A 27 -0.83 -7.10 7.83
C ALA A 27 -0.13 -7.81 6.68
N TYR A 28 -0.69 -8.94 6.25
CA TYR A 28 -0.22 -9.63 5.06
C TYR A 28 -0.59 -8.86 3.80
N GLY A 29 0.30 -8.85 2.80
CA GLY A 29 0.06 -8.17 1.52
C GLY A 29 -1.28 -8.53 0.85
N GLN A 30 -1.71 -9.80 0.88
CA GLN A 30 -3.01 -10.19 0.30
C GLN A 30 -4.20 -9.67 1.13
N GLU A 31 -4.07 -9.57 2.45
CA GLU A 31 -5.12 -8.99 3.30
C GLU A 31 -5.32 -7.50 2.95
N LEU A 32 -4.21 -6.76 2.79
CA LEU A 32 -4.24 -5.38 2.32
C LEU A 32 -4.93 -5.27 0.96
N HIS A 33 -4.59 -6.14 0.01
CA HIS A 33 -5.19 -6.13 -1.32
C HIS A 33 -6.68 -6.45 -1.29
N LYS A 34 -7.08 -7.43 -0.50
CA LYS A 34 -8.48 -7.84 -0.33
C LYS A 34 -9.31 -6.69 0.25
N LEU A 35 -8.86 -6.09 1.36
CA LEU A 35 -9.55 -4.97 2.00
C LEU A 35 -9.69 -3.80 1.03
N VAL A 36 -8.61 -3.42 0.34
CA VAL A 36 -8.64 -2.34 -0.65
C VAL A 36 -9.64 -2.64 -1.77
N LYS A 37 -9.74 -3.89 -2.22
CA LYS A 37 -10.67 -4.29 -3.26
C LYS A 37 -12.13 -4.20 -2.79
N GLU A 38 -12.41 -4.64 -1.57
CA GLU A 38 -13.73 -4.59 -0.93
C GLU A 38 -14.18 -3.13 -0.73
N GLU A 39 -13.32 -2.30 -0.12
CA GLU A 39 -13.61 -0.90 0.19
C GLU A 39 -13.70 0.00 -1.05
N THR A 40 -12.89 -0.26 -2.09
CA THR A 40 -12.91 0.58 -3.31
C THR A 40 -13.88 0.09 -4.39
N GLY A 41 -14.47 -1.10 -4.23
CA GLY A 41 -15.32 -1.73 -5.25
C GLY A 41 -14.62 -2.01 -6.59
N ARG A 42 -13.29 -1.91 -6.67
CA ARG A 42 -12.55 -2.00 -7.93
C ARG A 42 -12.42 -3.44 -8.40
N LYS A 43 -13.07 -3.76 -9.52
CA LYS A 43 -13.08 -5.11 -10.11
C LYS A 43 -11.73 -5.63 -10.64
N LYS A 44 -10.71 -4.79 -10.91
CA LYS A 44 -9.62 -5.14 -11.84
C LYS A 44 -8.17 -5.07 -11.34
N SER A 45 -7.86 -4.77 -10.07
CA SER A 45 -6.44 -4.83 -9.65
C SER A 45 -6.06 -6.27 -9.27
N SER A 46 -5.06 -6.84 -9.95
CA SER A 46 -4.42 -8.09 -9.51
C SER A 46 -3.52 -7.81 -8.31
N TYR A 47 -3.27 -8.83 -7.49
CA TYR A 47 -2.34 -8.73 -6.37
C TYR A 47 -0.93 -8.34 -6.85
N SER A 48 -0.48 -8.92 -7.98
CA SER A 48 0.82 -8.59 -8.57
C SER A 48 0.95 -7.10 -8.91
N SER A 49 -0.06 -6.52 -9.58
CA SER A 49 -0.06 -5.09 -9.89
C SER A 49 -0.16 -4.22 -8.64
N PHE A 50 -0.93 -4.63 -7.65
CA PHE A 50 -1.03 -3.93 -6.37
C PHE A 50 0.30 -3.93 -5.61
N SER A 51 0.96 -5.08 -5.54
CA SER A 51 2.27 -5.22 -4.88
C SER A 51 3.36 -4.43 -5.62
N ALA A 52 3.45 -4.58 -6.94
CA ALA A 52 4.50 -3.97 -7.75
C ALA A 52 4.39 -2.44 -7.83
N ASN A 53 3.17 -1.90 -7.86
CA ASN A 53 2.97 -0.46 -8.00
C ASN A 53 2.69 0.23 -6.66
N TYR A 54 1.77 -0.30 -5.86
CA TYR A 54 1.27 0.39 -4.68
C TYR A 54 2.13 0.13 -3.44
N ILE A 55 2.31 -1.13 -3.07
CA ILE A 55 3.15 -1.52 -1.93
C ILE A 55 4.60 -1.07 -2.16
N HIS A 56 5.12 -1.23 -3.38
CA HIS A 56 6.45 -0.73 -3.72
C HIS A 56 6.58 0.79 -3.53
N THR A 57 5.57 1.57 -3.95
CA THR A 57 5.57 3.02 -3.77
C THR A 57 5.58 3.40 -2.29
N LEU A 58 4.73 2.77 -1.46
CA LEU A 58 4.71 3.01 -0.03
C LEU A 58 6.04 2.65 0.64
N LEU A 59 6.65 1.54 0.25
CA LEU A 59 7.97 1.13 0.73
C LEU A 59 9.06 2.15 0.35
N LYS A 60 9.05 2.63 -0.89
CA LYS A 60 10.01 3.63 -1.38
C LYS A 60 9.85 5.01 -0.73
N LEU A 61 8.64 5.34 -0.30
CA LEU A 61 8.34 6.55 0.46
C LEU A 61 8.62 6.40 1.96
N GLY A 62 9.02 5.21 2.43
CA GLY A 62 9.26 4.94 3.85
C GLY A 62 7.98 4.90 4.69
N MET A 63 6.82 4.70 4.07
CA MET A 63 5.52 4.72 4.75
C MET A 63 5.22 3.39 5.46
N ILE A 64 5.75 2.30 4.91
CA ILE A 64 5.63 0.95 5.44
C ILE A 64 6.99 0.27 5.41
N GLU A 65 7.16 -0.75 6.25
CA GLU A 65 8.35 -1.59 6.30
C GLU A 65 8.00 -3.08 6.29
N ARG A 66 8.98 -3.92 5.97
CA ARG A 66 8.83 -5.38 5.98
C ARG A 66 9.03 -5.86 7.41
N THR A 67 8.05 -6.56 7.98
CA THR A 67 8.18 -7.12 9.34
C THR A 67 8.71 -8.54 9.31
N ARG A 68 7.91 -9.47 8.82
CA ARG A 68 8.22 -10.91 8.83
C ARG A 68 7.79 -11.60 7.55
N ARG A 69 8.41 -12.76 7.33
CA ARG A 69 8.04 -13.69 6.26
C ARG A 69 7.55 -14.99 6.88
N GLU A 70 6.45 -15.50 6.36
CA GLU A 70 5.97 -16.83 6.69
C GLU A 70 6.00 -17.70 5.44
N PRO A 71 6.42 -18.97 5.55
CA PRO A 71 6.33 -19.91 4.43
C PRO A 71 4.90 -19.98 3.90
N SER A 72 4.75 -20.05 2.58
CA SER A 72 3.44 -20.35 2.01
C SER A 72 2.98 -21.73 2.45
N SER A 73 1.71 -21.85 2.83
CA SER A 73 1.08 -23.16 3.10
C SER A 73 1.01 -24.06 1.87
N VAL A 74 1.22 -23.49 0.67
CA VAL A 74 1.25 -24.23 -0.60
C VAL A 74 2.69 -24.35 -1.10
N PRO A 75 3.23 -25.57 -1.28
CA PRO A 75 4.57 -25.78 -1.82
C PRO A 75 4.77 -25.12 -3.19
N GLY A 76 5.91 -24.46 -3.39
CA GLY A 76 6.26 -23.77 -4.64
C GLY A 76 5.62 -22.37 -4.82
N PHE A 77 4.80 -21.93 -3.87
CA PHE A 77 4.28 -20.55 -3.85
C PHE A 77 5.21 -19.63 -3.06
N VAL A 78 5.18 -18.33 -3.41
CA VAL A 78 5.97 -17.30 -2.75
C VAL A 78 5.55 -17.14 -1.30
N ASP A 79 6.53 -17.02 -0.40
CA ASP A 79 6.32 -16.75 1.02
C ASP A 79 5.42 -15.53 1.27
N ARG A 80 4.67 -15.59 2.36
CA ARG A 80 3.82 -14.50 2.81
C ARG A 80 4.68 -13.40 3.41
N GLN A 81 4.63 -12.21 2.81
CA GLN A 81 5.31 -11.02 3.33
C GLN A 81 4.31 -10.13 4.10
N TYR A 82 4.63 -9.88 5.37
CA TYR A 82 3.91 -8.96 6.24
C TYR A 82 4.53 -7.57 6.21
N TRP A 83 3.70 -6.57 6.45
CA TRP A 83 4.05 -5.16 6.42
C TRP A 83 3.51 -4.46 7.67
N SER A 84 4.27 -3.52 8.22
CA SER A 84 3.84 -2.62 9.29
C SER A 84 4.00 -1.17 8.85
N LEU A 85 3.45 -0.27 9.65
CA LEU A 85 3.74 1.15 9.54
C LEU A 85 5.14 1.45 10.05
N THR A 86 5.90 2.22 9.28
CA THR A 86 7.14 2.80 9.76
C THR A 86 6.83 3.79 10.90
N PRO A 87 7.63 3.80 12.00
CA PRO A 87 7.48 4.80 13.06
C PRO A 87 7.46 6.23 12.51
N GLY A 88 6.47 7.03 12.92
CA GLY A 88 6.29 8.42 12.46
C GLY A 88 5.61 8.59 11.10
N ALA A 89 5.45 7.52 10.31
CA ALA A 89 4.75 7.61 9.02
C ALA A 89 3.24 7.83 9.18
N LYS A 90 2.67 7.49 10.35
CA LYS A 90 1.23 7.62 10.63
C LYS A 90 0.71 9.04 10.45
N ASP A 91 1.53 10.06 10.72
CA ASP A 91 1.11 11.47 10.73
C ASP A 91 1.30 12.16 9.37
N LEU A 92 1.94 11.48 8.40
CA LEU A 92 2.23 12.00 7.06
C LEU A 92 1.00 11.91 6.14
N MET A 93 -0.09 12.58 6.55
CA MET A 93 -1.39 12.53 5.89
C MET A 93 -1.33 12.82 4.39
N ASP A 94 -0.59 13.85 3.99
CA ASP A 94 -0.50 14.23 2.57
C ASP A 94 0.08 13.12 1.69
N ILE A 95 1.01 12.33 2.24
CA ILE A 95 1.58 11.18 1.54
C ILE A 95 0.58 10.04 1.51
N TRP A 96 -0.14 9.77 2.60
CA TRP A 96 -1.21 8.74 2.60
C TRP A 96 -2.34 9.06 1.65
N ARG A 97 -2.64 10.35 1.47
CA ARG A 97 -3.69 10.82 0.58
C ARG A 97 -3.32 10.63 -0.90
N ASP A 98 -2.06 10.92 -1.25
CA ASP A 98 -1.56 10.74 -2.61
C ASP A 98 -0.11 10.18 -2.63
N PRO A 99 0.07 8.86 -2.41
CA PRO A 99 1.40 8.26 -2.42
C PRO A 99 2.06 8.36 -3.80
N GLN A 100 1.28 8.20 -4.88
CA GLN A 100 1.84 8.23 -6.23
C GLN A 100 2.36 9.64 -6.59
N GLY A 101 1.61 10.69 -6.23
CA GLY A 101 2.07 12.07 -6.40
C GLY A 101 3.28 12.39 -5.54
N ALA A 102 3.33 11.91 -4.29
CA ALA A 102 4.51 12.04 -3.43
C ALA A 102 5.75 11.37 -4.06
N TRP A 103 5.61 10.15 -4.57
CA TRP A 103 6.70 9.42 -5.23
C TRP A 103 7.17 10.12 -6.50
N ASN A 104 6.25 10.59 -7.33
CA ASN A 104 6.60 11.33 -8.55
C ASN A 104 7.37 12.62 -8.23
N ARG A 105 6.98 13.34 -7.17
CA ARG A 105 7.71 14.53 -6.69
C ARG A 105 9.12 14.18 -6.23
N LEU A 106 9.28 13.09 -5.50
CA LEU A 106 10.59 12.63 -5.04
C LEU A 106 11.49 12.20 -6.21
N ARG A 107 10.95 11.44 -7.16
CA ARG A 107 11.66 11.00 -8.37
C ARG A 107 12.12 12.16 -9.25
N ARG A 108 11.35 13.24 -9.35
CA ARG A 108 11.71 14.44 -10.13
C ARG A 108 12.80 15.30 -9.48
N LYS A 109 12.95 15.24 -8.15
CA LYS A 109 13.99 15.99 -7.43
C LYS A 109 15.35 15.28 -7.38
N ALA A 110 15.40 14.01 -7.78
CA ALA A 110 16.61 13.18 -7.79
C ALA A 110 17.35 13.21 -9.14
N ILE A 111 16.90 14.06 -10.07
CA ILE A 111 17.49 14.34 -11.40
C ILE A 111 17.88 15.82 -11.39
#